data_AF-A0AAD7MU85-F1
#
_entry.id   AF-A0AAD7MU85-F1
#
_cell.length_a   1.000
_cell.length_b   1.000
_cell.length_c   1.000
_cell.angle_alpha   90.00
_cell.angle_beta   90.00
_cell.angle_gamma   90.00
#
_symmetry.space_group_name_H-M   'P 1'
#
loop_
_entity.id
_entity.type
_entity.pdbx_description
1 polymer ?
#
loop_
_entity_poly.entity_id
_entity_poly.type
_entity_poly.pdbx_seq_one_letter_code
_entity_poly.pdbx_strand_id
1 'polypeptide(L)'
;PPVYFYEDEPPLLLSYHWSAAATPFPPQACGYLYYHPPPPRAPLGGSLRLRVSSDDALGSDLMLPNGLPWEIVLPRIVRYKHCVGALQRLLEDGLLTTTTVEHCRNVFAGRPLIPRQLIFHLEQPFALSMEQSKLQLTIVGHDKLGSFVKEKLFGDPGPRYPFKGAVLARFELSPDRVYFFMRIVKIVSPVVCCEDGYDGRVVAPQEGGFLSYRIGGVTRPWALRIASRSSAASALRLLVDP
;
A
#
# COMPACT_ATOMS: atom_id res chain seq x y z
N PRO A 1 -8.48 -20.41 -0.40
CA PRO A 1 -9.55 -21.23 0.23
C PRO A 1 -10.88 -20.51 0.10
N PRO A 2 -11.98 -21.21 -0.20
CA PRO A 2 -13.32 -20.61 -0.18
C PRO A 2 -13.77 -20.37 1.26
N VAL A 3 -14.33 -19.20 1.53
CA VAL A 3 -15.00 -18.85 2.79
C VAL A 3 -16.46 -18.56 2.49
N TYR A 4 -17.37 -19.25 3.16
CA TYR A 4 -18.81 -19.09 2.96
C TYR A 4 -19.39 -18.25 4.11
N PHE A 5 -20.18 -17.22 3.76
CA PHE A 5 -20.96 -16.46 4.75
C PHE A 5 -22.37 -17.05 4.90
N TYR A 6 -22.93 -17.59 3.82
CA TYR A 6 -24.22 -18.28 3.77
C TYR A 6 -24.10 -19.52 2.84
N GLU A 7 -24.94 -20.54 3.05
CA GLU A 7 -24.90 -21.80 2.27
C GLU A 7 -25.19 -21.60 0.77
N ASP A 8 -26.03 -20.62 0.44
CA ASP A 8 -26.49 -20.33 -0.93
C ASP A 8 -25.68 -19.24 -1.66
N GLU A 9 -24.62 -18.69 -1.05
CA GLU A 9 -23.84 -17.59 -1.61
C GLU A 9 -22.51 -18.03 -2.25
N PRO A 10 -22.04 -17.30 -3.28
CA PRO A 10 -20.73 -17.57 -3.84
C PRO A 10 -19.65 -17.38 -2.76
N PRO A 11 -18.70 -18.32 -2.62
CA PRO A 11 -17.69 -18.22 -1.59
C PRO A 11 -16.78 -17.02 -1.83
N LEU A 12 -16.39 -16.38 -0.73
CA LEU A 12 -15.27 -15.47 -0.71
C LEU A 12 -13.98 -16.22 -0.99
N LEU A 13 -13.42 -16.00 -2.18
CA LEU A 13 -12.15 -16.60 -2.59
C LEU A 13 -10.98 -15.78 -2.04
N LEU A 14 -10.32 -16.34 -1.02
CA LEU A 14 -9.13 -15.74 -0.44
C LEU A 14 -7.87 -16.14 -1.21
N SER A 15 -7.00 -15.16 -1.46
CA SER A 15 -5.68 -15.36 -2.05
C SER A 15 -4.60 -14.72 -1.17
N TYR A 16 -3.51 -15.45 -0.94
CA TYR A 16 -2.37 -14.97 -0.16
C TYR A 16 -1.22 -14.72 -1.12
N HIS A 17 -1.08 -13.50 -1.62
CA HIS A 17 0.03 -13.18 -2.51
C HIS A 17 0.29 -11.67 -2.54
N TRP A 18 1.58 -11.34 -2.58
CA TRP A 18 2.08 -9.99 -2.82
C TRP A 18 2.56 -9.83 -4.27
N SER A 19 3.22 -10.87 -4.81
CA SER A 19 3.71 -10.90 -6.19
C SER A 19 2.67 -11.52 -7.14
N ALA A 20 3.03 -11.70 -8.41
CA ALA A 20 2.18 -12.38 -9.38
C ALA A 20 2.10 -13.91 -9.15
N ALA A 21 3.03 -14.48 -8.36
CA ALA A 21 3.03 -15.90 -8.06
C ALA A 21 1.96 -16.24 -7.01
N ALA A 22 1.26 -17.35 -7.21
CA ALA A 22 0.33 -17.87 -6.21
C ALA A 22 1.15 -18.39 -5.02
N THR A 23 0.97 -17.77 -3.85
CA THR A 23 1.54 -18.27 -2.59
C THR A 23 0.42 -18.95 -1.79
N PRO A 24 0.63 -20.17 -1.27
CA PRO A 24 -0.34 -20.79 -0.38
C PRO A 24 -0.46 -19.97 0.90
N PHE A 25 -1.64 -20.00 1.52
CA PHE A 25 -1.77 -19.49 2.89
C PHE A 25 -0.83 -20.26 3.81
N PRO A 26 -0.19 -19.60 4.78
CA PRO A 26 0.65 -20.30 5.74
C PRO A 26 -0.21 -21.24 6.62
N PRO A 27 0.34 -22.36 7.13
CA PRO A 27 -0.43 -23.34 7.91
C PRO A 27 -1.17 -22.75 9.11
N GLN A 28 -0.61 -21.72 9.73
CA GLN A 28 -1.19 -21.00 10.86
C GLN A 28 -2.25 -19.95 10.47
N ALA A 29 -2.70 -19.86 9.21
CA ALA A 29 -3.72 -18.89 8.78
C ALA A 29 -5.15 -19.28 9.22
N CYS A 30 -5.30 -19.68 10.48
CA CYS A 30 -6.56 -20.02 11.12
C CYS A 30 -7.02 -18.86 12.00
N GLY A 31 -8.27 -18.44 11.85
CA GLY A 31 -8.81 -17.31 12.60
C GLY A 31 -10.05 -16.74 11.93
N TYR A 32 -10.28 -15.44 12.07
CA TYR A 32 -11.52 -14.80 11.63
C TYR A 32 -11.24 -13.52 10.82
N LEU A 33 -12.16 -13.23 9.89
CA LEU A 33 -12.17 -11.98 9.16
C LEU A 33 -12.81 -10.90 10.01
N TYR A 34 -12.26 -9.69 9.96
CA TYR A 34 -12.86 -8.52 10.57
C TYR A 34 -12.69 -7.30 9.65
N TYR A 35 -13.58 -6.33 9.78
CA TYR A 35 -13.48 -5.07 9.07
C TYR A 35 -12.55 -4.13 9.83
N HIS A 36 -11.47 -3.70 9.18
CA HIS A 36 -10.61 -2.64 9.65
C HIS A 36 -11.15 -1.31 9.12
N PRO A 37 -11.68 -0.43 9.98
CA PRO A 37 -12.32 0.80 9.55
C PRO A 37 -11.30 1.77 8.93
N PRO A 38 -11.74 2.60 7.96
CA PRO A 38 -10.90 3.63 7.38
C PRO A 38 -10.47 4.68 8.42
N PRO A 39 -9.32 5.33 8.23
CA PRO A 39 -9.03 6.59 8.92
C PRO A 39 -10.06 7.67 8.57
N PRO A 40 -10.36 8.63 9.47
CA PRO A 40 -11.42 9.62 9.26
C PRO A 40 -11.33 10.42 7.95
N ARG A 41 -10.11 10.69 7.46
CA ARG A 41 -9.87 11.47 6.22
C ARG A 41 -9.83 10.62 4.95
N ALA A 42 -10.06 9.32 5.07
CA ALA A 42 -9.85 8.37 3.99
C ALA A 42 -11.00 7.34 3.97
N PRO A 43 -12.26 7.75 3.74
CA PRO A 43 -13.45 6.90 3.91
C PRO A 43 -13.44 5.64 3.03
N LEU A 44 -12.68 5.65 1.92
CA LEU A 44 -12.52 4.50 1.03
C LEU A 44 -11.37 3.56 1.44
N GLY A 45 -10.62 3.89 2.49
CA GLY A 45 -9.45 3.15 2.98
C GLY A 45 -9.75 1.99 3.92
N GLY A 46 -11.02 1.61 4.08
CA GLY A 46 -11.40 0.45 4.86
C GLY A 46 -11.00 -0.86 4.17
N SER A 47 -10.79 -1.92 4.96
CA SER A 47 -10.41 -3.22 4.42
C SER A 47 -10.89 -4.38 5.29
N LEU A 48 -11.08 -5.55 4.68
CA LEU A 48 -11.19 -6.81 5.43
C LEU A 48 -9.81 -7.34 5.70
N ARG A 49 -9.54 -7.72 6.95
CA ARG A 49 -8.28 -8.36 7.38
C ARG A 49 -8.56 -9.70 8.02
N LEU A 50 -7.58 -10.58 7.96
CA LEU A 50 -7.60 -11.87 8.62
C LEU A 50 -6.80 -11.76 9.91
N ARG A 51 -7.48 -11.92 11.05
CA ARG A 51 -6.81 -12.05 12.34
C ARG A 51 -6.55 -13.52 12.61
N VAL A 52 -5.28 -13.88 12.74
CA VAL A 52 -4.85 -15.21 13.14
C VAL A 52 -4.94 -15.32 14.65
N SER A 53 -5.58 -16.36 15.16
CA SER A 53 -5.63 -16.65 16.60
C SER A 53 -5.34 -18.12 16.85
N SER A 54 -4.53 -18.39 17.86
CA SER A 54 -4.36 -19.72 18.46
C SER A 54 -4.97 -19.67 19.85
N ASP A 55 -6.11 -20.34 20.02
CA ASP A 55 -6.96 -20.66 21.18
C ASP A 55 -7.04 -19.75 22.43
N ASP A 56 -6.07 -18.87 22.76
CA ASP A 56 -6.04 -18.10 24.02
C ASP A 56 -5.41 -16.68 23.92
N ALA A 57 -5.12 -16.14 22.74
CA ALA A 57 -4.58 -14.77 22.58
C ALA A 57 -5.49 -13.86 21.75
N LEU A 58 -5.37 -12.53 21.94
CA LEU A 58 -6.04 -11.46 21.17
C LEU A 58 -5.78 -11.48 19.64
N GLY A 59 -5.00 -12.47 19.17
CA GLY A 59 -4.61 -12.68 17.79
C GLY A 59 -3.72 -11.57 17.22
N SER A 60 -3.19 -11.81 16.04
CA SER A 60 -2.47 -10.81 15.24
C SER A 60 -2.94 -10.84 13.80
N ASP A 61 -2.85 -9.72 13.09
CA ASP A 61 -3.16 -9.70 11.67
C ASP A 61 -2.24 -10.67 10.92
N LEU A 62 -2.79 -11.44 9.98
CA LEU A 62 -2.01 -12.24 9.05
C LEU A 62 -1.13 -11.29 8.24
N MET A 63 0.19 -11.49 8.26
CA MET A 63 1.12 -10.64 7.52
C MET A 63 1.43 -11.24 6.15
N LEU A 64 1.52 -10.41 5.12
CA LEU A 64 2.07 -10.77 3.82
C LEU A 64 3.61 -10.86 3.89
N PRO A 65 4.27 -11.56 2.94
CA PRO A 65 5.73 -11.65 2.89
C PRO A 65 6.45 -10.29 2.77
N ASN A 66 5.75 -9.27 2.31
CA ASN A 66 6.27 -7.91 2.22
C ASN A 66 6.21 -7.14 3.56
N GLY A 67 5.71 -7.76 4.64
CA GLY A 67 5.59 -7.15 5.95
C GLY A 67 4.36 -6.24 6.15
N LEU A 68 3.45 -6.15 5.18
CA LEU A 68 2.14 -5.49 5.36
C LEU A 68 1.09 -6.48 5.85
N PRO A 69 0.05 -6.04 6.59
CA PRO A 69 -1.12 -6.87 6.85
C PRO A 69 -1.74 -7.38 5.55
N TRP A 70 -2.17 -8.63 5.55
CA TRP A 70 -3.02 -9.18 4.51
C TRP A 70 -4.38 -8.49 4.59
N GLU A 71 -4.85 -7.98 3.45
CA GLU A 71 -6.13 -7.28 3.41
C GLU A 71 -6.84 -7.36 2.04
N ILE A 72 -8.16 -7.24 2.08
CA ILE A 72 -9.02 -6.97 0.93
C ILE A 72 -9.57 -5.56 1.09
N VAL A 73 -8.98 -4.60 0.38
CA VAL A 73 -9.40 -3.19 0.40
C VAL A 73 -10.81 -3.00 -0.14
N LEU A 74 -11.54 -2.02 0.39
CA LEU A 74 -12.94 -1.74 0.03
C LEU A 74 -13.22 -1.69 -1.48
N PRO A 75 -12.40 -1.05 -2.33
CA PRO A 75 -12.64 -1.06 -3.78
C PRO A 75 -12.66 -2.44 -4.42
N ARG A 76 -11.97 -3.43 -3.83
CA ARG A 76 -12.04 -4.83 -4.27
C ARG A 76 -13.31 -5.51 -3.80
N ILE A 77 -13.69 -5.28 -2.54
CA ILE A 77 -14.93 -5.81 -1.94
C ILE A 77 -16.14 -5.35 -2.77
N VAL A 78 -16.20 -4.05 -3.08
CA VAL A 78 -17.31 -3.44 -3.83
C VAL A 78 -17.39 -3.93 -5.28
N ARG A 79 -16.26 -4.28 -5.88
CA ARG A 79 -16.17 -4.56 -7.32
C ARG A 79 -16.30 -6.03 -7.67
N TYR A 80 -15.63 -6.91 -6.94
CA TYR A 80 -15.45 -8.28 -7.41
C TYR A 80 -16.61 -9.17 -6.98
N LYS A 81 -17.12 -9.96 -7.93
CA LYS A 81 -18.29 -10.83 -7.71
C LYS A 81 -18.10 -11.84 -6.56
N HIS A 82 -16.87 -12.35 -6.39
CA HIS A 82 -16.55 -13.25 -5.27
C HIS A 82 -16.51 -12.54 -3.91
N CYS A 83 -16.72 -11.23 -3.83
CA CYS A 83 -16.81 -10.48 -2.57
C CYS A 83 -18.26 -10.06 -2.23
N VAL A 84 -19.26 -10.49 -3.02
CA VAL A 84 -20.66 -10.04 -2.83
C VAL A 84 -21.20 -10.37 -1.44
N GLY A 85 -21.00 -11.61 -0.96
CA GLY A 85 -21.45 -11.98 0.39
C GLY A 85 -20.78 -11.19 1.50
N ALA A 86 -19.47 -10.92 1.35
CA ALA A 86 -18.74 -10.06 2.28
C ALA A 86 -19.28 -8.61 2.27
N LEU A 87 -19.59 -8.07 1.08
CA LEU A 87 -20.17 -6.74 0.93
C LEU A 87 -21.56 -6.65 1.58
N GLN A 88 -22.42 -7.64 1.33
CA GLN A 88 -23.75 -7.71 1.92
C GLN A 88 -23.67 -7.77 3.44
N ARG A 89 -22.80 -8.62 3.99
CA ARG A 89 -22.63 -8.72 5.43
C ARG A 89 -22.16 -7.41 6.07
N LEU A 90 -21.22 -6.71 5.43
CA LEU A 90 -20.76 -5.39 5.91
C LEU A 90 -21.87 -4.32 5.90
N LEU A 91 -22.82 -4.41 4.98
CA LEU A 91 -24.00 -3.52 4.93
C LEU A 91 -25.02 -3.90 6.02
N GLU A 92 -25.31 -5.19 6.19
CA GLU A 92 -26.23 -5.71 7.23
C GLU A 92 -25.74 -5.38 8.64
N ASP A 93 -24.44 -5.53 8.89
CA ASP A 93 -23.80 -5.22 10.17
C ASP A 93 -23.64 -3.70 10.41
N GLY A 94 -24.04 -2.84 9.46
CA GLY A 94 -23.93 -1.38 9.56
C GLY A 94 -22.48 -0.84 9.51
N LEU A 95 -21.52 -1.66 9.10
CA LEU A 95 -20.10 -1.30 8.96
C LEU A 95 -19.84 -0.50 7.67
N LEU A 96 -20.72 -0.62 6.69
CA LEU A 96 -20.77 0.17 5.47
C LEU A 96 -22.17 0.75 5.26
N THR A 97 -22.25 1.86 4.54
CA THR A 97 -23.52 2.40 4.03
C THR A 97 -23.62 2.23 2.53
N THR A 98 -24.84 2.22 1.99
CA THR A 98 -25.07 2.22 0.55
C THR A 98 -24.38 3.41 -0.13
N THR A 99 -24.42 4.58 0.50
CA THR A 99 -23.71 5.79 0.04
C THR A 99 -22.20 5.58 -0.06
N THR A 100 -21.57 4.94 0.93
CA THR A 100 -20.13 4.61 0.88
C THR A 100 -19.82 3.67 -0.30
N VAL A 101 -20.67 2.69 -0.54
CA VAL A 101 -20.51 1.73 -1.65
C VAL A 101 -20.66 2.41 -3.00
N GLU A 102 -21.68 3.24 -3.18
CA GLU A 102 -21.89 4.02 -4.40
C GLU A 102 -20.75 5.00 -4.67
N HIS A 103 -20.29 5.70 -3.63
CA HIS A 103 -19.13 6.58 -3.72
C HIS A 103 -17.89 5.80 -4.18
N CYS A 104 -17.62 4.64 -3.58
CA CYS A 104 -16.52 3.78 -4.00
C CYS A 104 -16.65 3.33 -5.48
N ARG A 105 -17.85 3.00 -5.96
CA ARG A 105 -18.08 2.65 -7.36
C ARG A 105 -17.77 3.82 -8.29
N ASN A 106 -18.18 5.03 -7.91
CA ASN A 106 -17.99 6.24 -8.70
C ASN A 106 -16.50 6.61 -8.82
N VAL A 107 -15.76 6.62 -7.70
CA VAL A 107 -14.32 6.96 -7.70
C VAL A 107 -13.49 5.99 -8.55
N PHE A 108 -13.86 4.70 -8.55
CA PHE A 108 -13.18 3.66 -9.31
C PHE A 108 -13.85 3.33 -10.65
N ALA A 109 -14.84 4.13 -11.08
CA ALA A 109 -15.51 3.95 -12.35
C ALA A 109 -14.52 4.05 -13.52
N GLY A 110 -14.75 3.28 -14.59
CA GLY A 110 -13.89 3.25 -15.77
C GLY A 110 -12.51 2.60 -15.58
N ARG A 111 -12.13 2.17 -14.37
CA ARG A 111 -10.93 1.34 -14.18
C ARG A 111 -11.23 -0.08 -14.62
N PRO A 112 -10.38 -0.76 -15.42
CA PRO A 112 -10.60 -2.17 -15.78
C PRO A 112 -10.26 -3.14 -14.64
N LEU A 113 -9.35 -2.74 -13.74
CA LEU A 113 -8.92 -3.51 -12.57
C LEU A 113 -8.65 -2.56 -11.41
N ILE A 114 -8.79 -3.07 -10.17
CA ILE A 114 -8.35 -2.33 -8.98
C ILE A 114 -6.82 -2.43 -8.87
N PRO A 115 -6.09 -1.31 -8.77
CA PRO A 115 -4.64 -1.32 -8.59
C PRO A 115 -4.19 -2.13 -7.38
N ARG A 116 -2.97 -2.66 -7.45
CA ARG A 116 -2.38 -3.44 -6.35
C ARG A 116 -2.01 -2.58 -5.15
N GLN A 117 -1.41 -1.42 -5.40
CA GLN A 117 -0.96 -0.47 -4.36
C GLN A 117 -1.82 0.79 -4.39
N LEU A 118 -2.70 0.91 -3.40
CA LEU A 118 -3.56 2.07 -3.17
C LEU A 118 -3.05 2.79 -1.92
N ILE A 119 -2.89 4.11 -2.00
CA ILE A 119 -2.53 4.96 -0.86
C ILE A 119 -3.72 5.87 -0.59
N PHE A 120 -4.32 5.74 0.59
CA PHE A 120 -5.52 6.45 1.01
C PHE A 120 -5.23 7.59 1.97
N HIS A 121 -4.11 7.54 2.69
CA HIS A 121 -3.72 8.59 3.63
C HIS A 121 -2.20 8.72 3.76
N LEU A 122 -1.76 9.85 4.33
CA LEU A 122 -0.37 10.01 4.76
C LEU A 122 0.00 8.99 5.83
N GLU A 123 1.28 8.67 5.93
CA GLU A 123 1.83 7.69 6.86
C GLU A 123 1.39 6.24 6.62
N GLN A 124 0.52 5.97 5.64
CA GLN A 124 0.19 4.62 5.22
C GLN A 124 1.45 3.91 4.69
N PRO A 125 1.84 2.75 5.25
CA PRO A 125 2.97 1.99 4.75
C PRO A 125 2.68 1.35 3.38
N PHE A 126 3.67 1.35 2.50
CA PHE A 126 3.67 0.63 1.24
C PHE A 126 5.02 -0.04 1.01
N ALA A 127 5.01 -1.20 0.35
CA ALA A 127 6.21 -1.98 0.11
C ALA A 127 6.91 -1.57 -1.18
N LEU A 128 8.23 -1.43 -1.09
CA LEU A 128 9.14 -1.09 -2.17
C LEU A 128 10.19 -2.18 -2.33
N SER A 129 10.44 -2.57 -3.58
CA SER A 129 11.60 -3.39 -3.94
C SER A 129 12.65 -2.48 -4.57
N MET A 130 13.91 -2.63 -4.15
CA MET A 130 15.04 -1.84 -4.67
C MET A 130 15.45 -2.26 -6.08
N GLU A 131 14.99 -3.44 -6.51
CA GLU A 131 15.22 -3.99 -7.84
C GLU A 131 14.24 -3.44 -8.89
N GLN A 132 13.20 -2.72 -8.46
CA GLN A 132 12.21 -2.14 -9.36
C GLN A 132 12.68 -0.80 -9.93
N SER A 133 12.63 -0.70 -11.25
CA SER A 133 12.96 0.54 -11.98
C SER A 133 11.93 1.65 -11.82
N LYS A 134 10.71 1.30 -11.44
CA LYS A 134 9.57 2.20 -11.41
C LYS A 134 8.66 1.89 -10.21
N LEU A 135 8.47 2.90 -9.37
CA LEU A 135 7.39 2.92 -8.39
C LEU A 135 6.14 3.48 -9.05
N GLN A 136 5.04 2.73 -8.96
CA GLN A 136 3.72 3.18 -9.39
C GLN A 136 2.70 2.94 -8.29
N LEU A 137 2.14 4.03 -7.77
CA LEU A 137 1.12 4.04 -6.73
C LEU A 137 -0.13 4.71 -7.26
N THR A 138 -1.29 4.18 -6.90
CA THR A 138 -2.56 4.89 -7.10
C THR A 138 -2.92 5.59 -5.80
N ILE A 139 -3.01 6.91 -5.85
CA ILE A 139 -3.39 7.75 -4.72
C ILE A 139 -4.90 7.94 -4.75
N VAL A 140 -5.57 7.67 -3.65
CA VAL A 140 -7.02 7.75 -3.52
C VAL A 140 -7.35 9.00 -2.71
N GLY A 141 -7.87 10.03 -3.39
CA GLY A 141 -8.46 11.19 -2.72
C GLY A 141 -9.93 10.94 -2.38
N HIS A 142 -10.64 11.99 -1.98
CA HIS A 142 -12.07 11.90 -1.68
C HIS A 142 -12.86 11.40 -2.90
N ASP A 143 -12.90 12.17 -4.00
CA ASP A 143 -13.72 11.86 -5.18
C ASP A 143 -12.93 11.40 -6.41
N LYS A 144 -11.60 11.33 -6.33
CA LYS A 144 -10.75 11.08 -7.50
C LYS A 144 -9.50 10.30 -7.20
N LEU A 145 -8.94 9.72 -8.26
CA LEU A 145 -7.71 8.95 -8.24
C LEU A 145 -6.56 9.76 -8.85
N GLY A 146 -5.41 9.71 -8.19
CA GLY A 146 -4.13 10.22 -8.69
C GLY A 146 -3.19 9.07 -9.06
N SER A 147 -2.33 9.29 -10.07
CA SER A 147 -1.26 8.35 -10.41
C SER A 147 0.08 8.94 -9.97
N PHE A 148 0.70 8.32 -8.97
CA PHE A 148 2.06 8.66 -8.57
C PHE A 148 3.02 7.68 -9.23
N VAL A 149 3.89 8.22 -10.10
CA VAL A 149 4.92 7.44 -10.79
C VAL A 149 6.26 8.07 -10.51
N LYS A 150 7.21 7.26 -10.03
CA LYS A 150 8.60 7.66 -9.85
C LYS A 150 9.52 6.60 -10.42
N GLU A 151 10.28 6.97 -11.44
CA GLU A 151 11.33 6.14 -12.02
C GLU A 151 12.63 6.31 -11.24
N LYS A 152 13.43 5.23 -11.27
CA LYS A 152 14.78 5.16 -10.69
C LYS A 152 14.80 5.66 -9.25
N LEU A 153 13.81 5.25 -8.45
CA LEU A 153 13.71 5.64 -7.05
C LEU A 153 14.97 5.22 -6.27
N PHE A 154 15.45 4.01 -6.53
CA PHE A 154 16.73 3.48 -6.02
C PHE A 154 17.79 3.36 -7.11
N GLY A 155 17.59 4.01 -8.26
CA GLY A 155 18.48 3.91 -9.41
C GLY A 155 19.37 5.15 -9.55
N ASP A 156 20.57 4.95 -10.06
CA ASP A 156 21.47 6.03 -10.47
C ASP A 156 21.25 6.37 -11.98
N PRO A 157 21.71 7.50 -12.55
CA PRO A 157 21.69 7.70 -13.99
C PRO A 157 22.37 6.52 -14.72
N GLY A 158 21.67 6.00 -15.74
CA GLY A 158 21.97 4.71 -16.36
C GLY A 158 21.05 3.58 -15.90
N PRO A 159 21.36 2.31 -16.23
CA PRO A 159 20.59 1.13 -15.84
C PRO A 159 21.00 0.56 -14.46
N ARG A 160 21.62 1.36 -13.59
CA ARG A 160 22.24 0.88 -12.34
C ARG A 160 21.24 0.88 -11.18
N TYR A 161 21.06 -0.29 -10.57
CA TYR A 161 20.29 -0.51 -9.35
C TYR A 161 21.26 -1.11 -8.32
N PRO A 162 21.97 -0.27 -7.57
CA PRO A 162 23.09 -0.68 -6.73
C PRO A 162 22.65 -1.56 -5.56
N PHE A 163 21.38 -1.57 -5.20
CA PHE A 163 20.87 -2.32 -4.06
C PHE A 163 19.82 -3.35 -4.45
N LYS A 164 19.90 -4.52 -3.81
CA LYS A 164 18.80 -5.48 -3.70
C LYS A 164 18.14 -5.37 -2.33
N GLY A 165 16.94 -5.92 -2.23
CA GLY A 165 16.18 -5.95 -1.00
C GLY A 165 14.82 -5.25 -1.12
N ALA A 166 14.10 -5.22 -0.02
CA ALA A 166 12.77 -4.64 0.07
C ALA A 166 12.59 -3.91 1.39
N VAL A 167 11.84 -2.83 1.34
CA VAL A 167 11.53 -1.97 2.50
C VAL A 167 10.04 -1.64 2.52
N LEU A 168 9.53 -1.36 3.71
CA LEU A 168 8.31 -0.59 3.87
C LEU A 168 8.69 0.89 3.92
N ALA A 169 8.00 1.69 3.12
CA ALA A 169 8.10 3.13 3.16
C ALA A 169 6.75 3.77 3.40
N ARG A 170 6.74 5.05 3.78
CA ARG A 170 5.53 5.86 3.87
C ARG A 170 5.82 7.30 3.45
N PHE A 171 4.77 8.00 3.01
CA PHE A 171 4.87 9.44 2.78
C PHE A 171 4.65 10.21 4.08
N GLU A 172 5.46 11.24 4.28
CA GLU A 172 5.36 12.18 5.40
C GLU A 172 5.45 13.61 4.89
N LEU A 173 4.86 14.54 5.63
CA LEU A 173 5.04 15.96 5.39
C LEU A 173 6.28 16.46 6.13
N SER A 174 6.96 17.44 5.53
CA SER A 174 7.90 18.27 6.27
C SER A 174 7.18 19.05 7.37
N PRO A 175 7.87 19.44 8.46
CA PRO A 175 7.25 20.22 9.54
C PRO A 175 6.59 21.53 9.07
N ASP A 176 7.20 22.19 8.10
CA ASP A 176 6.70 23.41 7.44
C ASP A 176 5.65 23.13 6.36
N ARG A 177 5.33 21.86 6.10
CA ARG A 177 4.38 21.39 5.07
C ARG A 177 4.67 21.91 3.66
N VAL A 178 5.95 22.12 3.34
CA VAL A 178 6.38 22.52 2.00
C VAL A 178 6.71 21.31 1.11
N TYR A 179 7.11 20.20 1.72
CA TYR A 179 7.58 19.00 1.01
C TYR A 179 6.91 17.73 1.50
N PHE A 180 6.75 16.78 0.59
CA PHE A 180 6.60 15.37 0.91
C PHE A 180 7.98 14.73 1.01
N PHE A 181 8.18 13.92 2.04
CA PHE A 181 9.31 13.00 2.21
C PHE A 181 8.83 11.56 2.10
N MET A 182 9.78 10.66 1.85
CA MET A 182 9.57 9.22 1.90
C MET A 182 10.42 8.64 3.02
N ARG A 183 9.77 8.23 4.12
CA ARG A 183 10.44 7.58 5.25
C ARG A 183 10.48 6.07 5.02
N ILE A 184 11.63 5.48 5.32
CA ILE A 184 11.81 4.03 5.41
C ILE A 184 11.36 3.61 6.81
N VAL A 185 10.28 2.85 6.86
CA VAL A 185 9.67 2.39 8.12
C VAL A 185 10.37 1.13 8.62
N LYS A 186 10.62 0.18 7.71
CA LYS A 186 11.16 -1.14 8.03
C LYS A 186 11.91 -1.73 6.85
N ILE A 187 12.99 -2.44 7.11
CA ILE A 187 13.68 -3.31 6.15
C ILE A 187 13.01 -4.68 6.20
N VAL A 188 12.44 -5.10 5.07
CA VAL A 188 11.68 -6.34 4.94
C VAL A 188 12.61 -7.48 4.52
N SER A 189 13.50 -7.20 3.58
CA SER A 189 14.61 -8.09 3.23
C SER A 189 15.91 -7.31 3.20
N PRO A 190 17.05 -7.95 3.53
CA PRO A 190 18.33 -7.26 3.71
C PRO A 190 18.71 -6.37 2.52
N VAL A 191 19.18 -5.17 2.84
CA VAL A 191 19.72 -4.23 1.86
C VAL A 191 21.15 -4.65 1.53
N VAL A 192 21.36 -5.10 0.30
CA VAL A 192 22.67 -5.58 -0.16
C VAL A 192 23.13 -4.74 -1.33
N CYS A 193 24.31 -4.12 -1.22
CA CYS A 193 24.94 -3.47 -2.37
C CYS A 193 25.50 -4.54 -3.31
N CYS A 194 25.12 -4.50 -4.58
CA CYS A 194 25.51 -5.47 -5.60
C CYS A 194 26.42 -4.87 -6.68
N GLU A 195 26.92 -3.65 -6.46
CA GLU A 195 27.82 -2.96 -7.39
C GLU A 195 29.16 -2.68 -6.69
N ASP A 196 30.23 -3.28 -7.21
CA ASP A 196 31.58 -3.07 -6.71
C ASP A 196 32.04 -1.63 -6.95
N GLY A 197 32.59 -0.99 -5.92
CA GLY A 197 33.08 0.39 -6.01
C GLY A 197 31.97 1.43 -6.19
N TYR A 198 30.72 1.11 -5.82
CA TYR A 198 29.59 2.03 -5.92
C TYR A 198 29.86 3.37 -5.21
N ASP A 199 29.58 4.49 -5.90
CA ASP A 199 29.89 5.85 -5.45
C ASP A 199 28.99 6.37 -4.31
N GLY A 200 27.96 5.59 -3.95
CA GLY A 200 27.01 5.92 -2.89
C GLY A 200 26.06 7.07 -3.24
N ARG A 201 25.79 7.30 -4.53
CA ARG A 201 24.84 8.33 -4.97
C ARG A 201 23.42 8.11 -4.46
N VAL A 202 22.94 6.88 -4.45
CA VAL A 202 21.77 6.44 -3.70
C VAL A 202 22.29 5.98 -2.34
N VAL A 203 21.80 6.58 -1.27
CA VAL A 203 22.21 6.18 0.07
C VAL A 203 21.48 4.89 0.43
N ALA A 204 22.20 3.92 0.98
CA ALA A 204 21.61 2.67 1.45
C ALA A 204 20.42 2.98 2.40
N PRO A 205 19.21 2.45 2.13
CA PRO A 205 18.06 2.68 2.99
C PRO A 205 18.31 2.21 4.42
N GLN A 206 17.88 3.00 5.40
CA GLN A 206 17.99 2.70 6.83
C GLN A 206 16.62 2.83 7.49
N GLU A 207 16.29 1.90 8.40
CA GLU A 207 15.05 1.99 9.18
C GLU A 207 14.98 3.30 9.95
N GLY A 208 13.80 3.92 9.95
CA GLY A 208 13.59 5.24 10.54
C GLY A 208 14.16 6.40 9.72
N GLY A 209 15.06 6.15 8.76
CA GLY A 209 15.64 7.18 7.89
C GLY A 209 14.72 7.61 6.75
N PHE A 210 15.07 8.71 6.08
CA PHE A 210 14.46 9.07 4.80
C PHE A 210 15.22 8.44 3.64
N LEU A 211 14.51 8.07 2.58
CA LEU A 211 15.14 7.81 1.29
C LEU A 211 16.00 9.02 0.93
N SER A 212 17.28 8.81 0.63
CA SER A 212 18.23 9.90 0.47
C SER A 212 19.19 9.65 -0.69
N TYR A 213 19.69 10.74 -1.27
CA TYR A 213 20.69 10.73 -2.34
C TYR A 213 21.87 11.62 -1.97
N ARG A 214 23.06 11.26 -2.43
CA ARG A 214 24.25 12.09 -2.38
C ARG A 214 24.34 12.90 -3.67
N ILE A 215 24.23 14.22 -3.55
CA ILE A 215 24.29 15.17 -4.67
C ILE A 215 25.37 16.19 -4.36
N GLY A 216 26.42 16.25 -5.18
CA GLY A 216 27.56 17.15 -4.96
C GLY A 216 28.27 16.90 -3.63
N GLY A 217 28.41 15.63 -3.22
CA GLY A 217 29.01 15.24 -1.94
C GLY A 217 28.10 15.40 -0.72
N VAL A 218 26.92 16.01 -0.86
CA VAL A 218 25.99 16.24 0.24
C VAL A 218 24.83 15.24 0.19
N THR A 219 24.57 14.55 1.31
CA THR A 219 23.38 13.71 1.45
C THR A 219 22.14 14.58 1.64
N ARG A 220 21.11 14.34 0.81
CA ARG A 220 19.82 15.03 0.88
C ARG A 220 18.68 14.01 0.82
N PRO A 221 17.63 14.18 1.64
CA PRO A 221 16.44 13.35 1.53
C PRO A 221 15.75 13.58 0.18
N TRP A 222 15.13 12.53 -0.35
CA TRP A 222 14.15 12.64 -1.43
C TRP A 222 13.03 13.55 -0.96
N ALA A 223 12.82 14.65 -1.68
CA ALA A 223 11.79 15.63 -1.35
C ALA A 223 10.97 15.95 -2.60
N LEU A 224 9.65 16.00 -2.45
CA LEU A 224 8.75 16.49 -3.49
C LEU A 224 8.01 17.72 -2.98
N ARG A 225 8.26 18.88 -3.59
CA ARG A 225 7.58 20.12 -3.21
C ARG A 225 6.07 20.02 -3.50
N ILE A 226 5.23 20.32 -2.51
CA ILE A 226 3.77 20.20 -2.63
C ILE A 226 3.20 21.08 -3.75
N ALA A 227 3.67 22.34 -3.80
CA ALA A 227 3.27 23.32 -4.81
C ALA A 227 3.81 23.03 -6.23
N SER A 228 4.58 21.96 -6.42
CA SER A 228 5.03 21.55 -7.74
C SER A 228 3.84 21.25 -8.66
N ARG A 229 3.95 21.68 -9.92
CA ARG A 229 2.97 21.39 -10.99
C ARG A 229 3.13 19.98 -11.58
N SER A 230 4.05 19.18 -11.06
CA SER A 230 4.24 17.79 -11.52
C SER A 230 3.01 16.93 -11.23
N SER A 231 2.77 15.93 -12.09
CA SER A 231 1.71 14.93 -11.88
C SER A 231 1.86 14.18 -10.56
N ALA A 232 3.10 13.85 -10.17
CA ALA A 232 3.41 13.22 -8.89
C ALA A 232 2.97 14.09 -7.70
N ALA A 233 3.26 15.39 -7.72
CA ALA A 233 2.84 16.29 -6.64
C ALA A 233 1.32 16.49 -6.63
N SER A 234 0.70 16.61 -7.80
CA SER A 234 -0.77 16.66 -7.93
C SER A 234 -1.44 15.39 -7.40
N ALA A 235 -0.83 14.21 -7.58
CA ALA A 235 -1.34 12.97 -7.04
C ALA A 235 -1.21 12.91 -5.51
N LEU A 236 -0.04 13.22 -4.94
CA LEU A 236 0.13 13.19 -3.47
C LEU A 236 -0.65 14.28 -2.74
N ARG A 237 -0.97 15.40 -3.41
CA ARG A 237 -1.86 16.43 -2.86
C ARG A 237 -3.24 15.88 -2.47
N LEU A 238 -3.71 14.82 -3.12
CA LEU A 238 -4.95 14.13 -2.73
C LEU A 238 -4.94 13.53 -1.32
N LEU A 239 -3.76 13.36 -0.70
CA LEU A 239 -3.62 12.84 0.67
C LEU A 239 -3.71 13.93 1.74
N VAL A 240 -3.69 15.20 1.34
CA VAL A 240 -3.65 16.36 2.24
C VAL A 240 -4.78 17.35 2.00
N ASP A 241 -5.25 17.42 0.76
CA ASP A 241 -6.42 18.20 0.37
C ASP A 241 -7.68 17.40 0.78
N PRO A 242 -8.64 18.01 1.50
CA PRO A 242 -9.89 17.37 1.88
C PRO A 242 -10.77 17.03 0.67
#